data_AF-A0A524F4J5-F1
#
_entry.id   AF-A0A524F4J5-F1
#
_cell.length_a   1.000
_cell.length_b   1.000
_cell.length_c   1.000
_cell.angle_alpha   90.00
_cell.angle_beta   90.00
_cell.angle_gamma   90.00
#
_symmetry.space_group_name_H-M   'P 1'
#
loop_
_entity.id
_entity.type
_entity.pdbx_description
1 polymer ?
#
loop_
_entity_poly.entity_id
_entity_poly.type
_entity_poly.pdbx_seq_one_letter_code
_entity_poly.pdbx_strand_id
1 'polypeptide(L)' 'MNTYEHVLFLKKLFDRIGISEDRIQQYFCSAAEVENFLNSVEDITKKVEKLPPLPRFNPK' A
#
# COMPACT_ATOMS: atom_id res chain seq x y z
N MET A 1 -13.16 7.72 10.71
CA MET A 1 -12.98 6.25 10.64
C MET A 1 -11.52 5.96 10.95
N ASN A 2 -11.24 5.25 12.02
CA ASN A 2 -9.89 5.10 12.61
C ASN A 2 -8.82 4.58 11.61
N THR A 3 -9.22 3.72 10.67
CA THR A 3 -8.32 3.14 9.67
C THR A 3 -7.64 4.17 8.77
N TYR A 4 -8.34 5.23 8.36
CA TYR A 4 -7.75 6.26 7.50
C TYR A 4 -6.61 7.02 8.22
N GLU A 5 -6.82 7.34 9.49
CA GLU A 5 -5.80 8.02 10.31
C GLU A 5 -4.58 7.13 10.54
N HIS A 6 -4.79 5.83 10.77
CA HIS A 6 -3.71 4.85 10.84
C HIS A 6 -2.93 4.71 9.53
N VAL A 7 -3.61 4.72 8.38
CA VAL A 7 -2.95 4.68 7.06
C VAL A 7 -2.10 5.94 6.86
N LEU A 8 -2.62 7.12 7.18
CA LEU A 8 -1.85 8.36 7.11
C LEU A 8 -0.62 8.34 8.02
N PHE A 9 -0.77 7.82 9.24
CA PHE A 9 0.36 7.66 10.15
C PHE A 9 1.41 6.69 9.58
N LEU A 10 0.99 5.54 9.06
CA LEU A 10 1.89 4.54 8.48
C LEU A 10 2.65 5.09 7.26
N LYS A 11 2.01 5.89 6.40
CA LYS A 11 2.69 6.56 5.28
C LYS A 11 3.81 7.48 5.77
N LYS A 12 3.52 8.31 6.78
CA LYS A 12 4.53 9.18 7.42
C LYS A 12 5.65 8.37 8.08
N LEU A 13 5.33 7.24 8.69
CA LEU A 13 6.32 6.35 9.30
C LEU A 13 7.23 5.73 8.23
N PHE A 14 6.67 5.26 7.12
CA PHE A 14 7.41 4.66 6.00
C PHE A 14 8.41 5.67 5.41
N ASP A 15 7.94 6.88 5.12
CA ASP A 15 8.80 7.98 4.66
C ASP A 15 9.96 8.24 5.64
N ARG A 16 9.66 8.27 6.95
CA ARG A 16 10.69 8.45 8.00
C ARG A 16 11.73 7.34 8.07
N ILE A 17 11.40 6.10 7.70
CA ILE A 17 12.32 4.96 7.71
C ILE A 17 12.92 4.66 6.33
N GLY A 18 12.74 5.55 5.36
CA GLY A 18 13.30 5.42 4.02
C GLY A 18 12.59 4.39 3.13
N ILE A 19 11.33 4.08 3.45
CA ILE A 19 10.47 3.23 2.62
C ILE A 19 9.45 4.14 1.91
N SER A 20 9.28 3.97 0.60
CA SER A 20 8.26 4.73 -0.13
C SER A 20 6.86 4.49 0.43
N GLU A 21 6.13 5.58 0.67
CA GLU A 21 4.73 5.57 1.09
C GLU A 21 3.79 4.94 0.04
N ASP A 22 4.21 4.85 -1.22
CA ASP A 22 3.43 4.24 -2.31
C ASP A 22 3.17 2.74 -2.09
N ARG A 23 3.94 2.11 -1.18
CA ARG A 23 3.73 0.74 -0.72
C ARG A 23 2.46 0.55 0.10
N ILE A 24 1.87 1.64 0.62
CA ILE A 24 0.64 1.59 1.40
C ILE A 24 -0.46 2.24 0.57
N GLN A 25 -1.47 1.44 0.25
CA GLN A 25 -2.68 1.91 -0.42
C GLN A 25 -3.92 1.50 0.38
N GLN A 26 -4.93 2.35 0.34
CA GLN A 26 -6.25 2.06 0.90
C GLN A 26 -7.26 2.20 -0.23
N TYR A 27 -7.99 1.12 -0.48
CA TYR A 27 -9.09 1.09 -1.44
C TYR A 27 -10.40 0.91 -0.67
N PHE A 28 -11.43 1.60 -1.12
CA PHE A 28 -12.78 1.40 -0.63
C PHE A 28 -13.52 0.56 -1.65
N CYS A 29 -13.88 -0.66 -1.27
CA CYS A 29 -14.63 -1.57 -2.12
C CYS A 29 -15.82 -2.08 -1.32
N SER A 30 -17.03 -1.80 -1.79
CA SER A 30 -18.22 -2.46 -1.25
C SER A 30 -18.34 -3.87 -1.82
N ALA A 31 -19.10 -4.74 -1.14
CA ALA A 31 -19.31 -6.12 -1.59
C ALA A 31 -20.01 -6.23 -2.96
N ALA A 32 -20.70 -5.17 -3.40
CA ALA A 32 -21.40 -5.12 -4.67
C ALA A 32 -20.50 -4.64 -5.84
N GLU A 33 -19.32 -4.09 -5.56
CA GLU A 33 -18.48 -3.43 -6.56
C GLU A 33 -17.27 -4.30 -6.95
N VAL A 34 -17.54 -5.40 -7.64
CA VAL A 34 -16.50 -6.33 -8.10
C VAL A 34 -15.49 -5.63 -9.03
N GLU A 35 -15.95 -4.75 -9.91
CA GLU A 35 -15.07 -4.01 -10.81
C GLU A 35 -14.10 -3.09 -10.05
N ASN A 36 -14.56 -2.41 -8.99
CA ASN A 36 -13.69 -1.57 -8.17
C ASN A 36 -12.62 -2.41 -7.48
N PHE A 37 -12.96 -3.61 -7.02
CA PHE A 37 -11.98 -4.54 -6.46
C PHE A 37 -10.94 -4.96 -7.50
N LEU A 38 -11.37 -5.39 -8.69
CA LEU A 38 -10.46 -5.80 -9.77
C LEU A 38 -9.53 -4.66 -10.19
N ASN A 39 -10.07 -3.46 -10.37
CA ASN A 39 -9.28 -2.26 -10.70
C ASN A 39 -8.29 -1.90 -9.59
N SER A 40 -8.68 -2.06 -8.33
CA SER A 40 -7.80 -1.82 -7.17
C SER A 40 -6.64 -2.81 -7.12
N VAL A 41 -6.90 -4.09 -7.41
CA VAL A 41 -5.87 -5.14 -7.50
C VAL A 41 -4.90 -4.88 -8.65
N GLU A 42 -5.42 -4.46 -9.81
CA GLU A 42 -4.57 -4.12 -10.96
C GLU A 42 -3.69 -2.89 -10.67
N ASP A 43 -4.25 -1.83 -10.05
CA ASP A 43 -3.51 -0.63 -9.68
C ASP A 43 -2.38 -0.92 -8.70
N ILE A 44 -2.64 -1.64 -7.60
CA ILE A 44 -1.59 -1.97 -6.63
C ILE A 44 -0.51 -2.85 -7.24
N THR A 45 -0.89 -3.79 -8.11
CA THR A 45 0.06 -4.67 -8.80
C THR A 45 1.04 -3.85 -9.63
N LYS A 46 0.53 -2.95 -10.49
CA LYS A 46 1.37 -2.06 -11.32
C LYS A 46 2.27 -1.14 -10.49
N LYS A 47 1.80 -0.70 -9.31
CA LYS A 47 2.62 0.14 -8.40
C LYS A 47 3.73 -0.68 -7.74
N VAL A 48 3.42 -1.88 -7.24
CA VAL A 48 4.40 -2.77 -6.61
C VAL A 48 5.49 -3.19 -7.59
N GLU A 49 5.14 -3.51 -8.83
CA GLU A 49 6.10 -3.87 -9.89
C GLU A 49 7.10 -2.75 -10.22
N LYS A 50 6.69 -1.48 -10.07
CA LYS A 50 7.55 -0.32 -10.32
C LYS A 50 8.44 0.03 -9.14
N LEU A 51 8.12 -0.47 -7.95
CA LEU A 51 8.88 -0.16 -6.74
C LEU A 51 10.13 -1.04 -6.66
N PRO A 52 11.26 -0.50 -6.19
CA PRO A 52 12.46 -1.31 -5.96
C PRO A 52 12.15 -2.42 -4.95
N PRO A 53 12.89 -3.54 -4.91
CA PRO A 53 12.73 -4.51 -3.84
C PRO A 53 13.04 -3.86 -2.48
N LEU A 54 12.32 -4.27 -1.44
CA LEU A 54 12.70 -3.90 -0.08
C LEU A 54 14.07 -4.49 0.26
N PRO A 55 14.86 -3.84 1.13
CA PRO A 55 16.10 -4.42 1.61
C PRO A 55 15.81 -5.81 2.19
N ARG A 56 16.52 -6.83 1.70
CA ARG A 56 16.39 -8.17 2.28
C ARG A 56 16.90 -8.09 3.71
N PHE A 57 16.00 -8.19 4.68
CA PHE A 57 16.43 -8.46 6.05
C PHE A 57 17.00 -9.87 6.03
N ASN A 58 18.32 -10.00 6.13
CA ASN A 58 18.97 -11.28 6.39
C ASN A 58 19.01 -11.41 7.91
N PRO A 59 18.09 -12.17 8.56
CA PRO A 59 18.28 -12.55 9.94
C PRO A 59 19.50 -13.50 9.95
N LYS A 60 20.67 -12.95 10.30
CA LYS A 60 21.81 -13.77 10.69
C LYS A 60 21.59 -14.28 12.11
#